data_AF-A0A3B0UC43-F1
#
_entry.id   AF-A0A3B0UC43-F1
#
_cell.length_a   1.000
_cell.length_b   1.000
_cell.length_c   1.000
_cell.angle_alpha   90.00
_cell.angle_beta   90.00
_cell.angle_gamma   90.00
#
_symmetry.space_group_name_H-M   'P 1'
#
loop_
_entity.id
_entity.type
_entity.pdbx_description
1 polymer ?
#
loop_
_entity_poly.entity_id
_entity_poly.type
_entity_poly.pdbx_seq_one_letter_code
_entity_poly.pdbx_strand_id
1 'polypeptide(L)'
;MKKSKLLMIVGSLLLLGLFVFPLWNITLEAPQYPIPLGMDIHINKFEDTHEFDIKNINLMNHYVGMQYIPETIPEFKIFPWAVGIMVILGVLIGLKGN
;
A
#
# COMPACT_ATOMS: atom_id res chain seq x y z
N MET A 1 -13.32 -29.33 7.89
CA MET A 1 -12.95 -28.20 8.78
C MET A 1 -14.17 -27.33 9.02
N LYS A 2 -14.35 -26.75 10.22
CA LYS A 2 -15.43 -25.78 10.47
C LYS A 2 -15.31 -24.60 9.49
N LYS A 3 -16.43 -24.03 9.03
CA LYS A 3 -16.43 -22.89 8.09
C LYS A 3 -15.64 -21.71 8.65
N SER A 4 -15.71 -21.46 9.96
CA SER A 4 -14.93 -20.42 10.65
C SER A 4 -13.42 -20.59 10.50
N LYS A 5 -12.91 -21.83 10.57
CA LYS A 5 -11.47 -22.12 10.35
C LYS A 5 -11.04 -21.82 8.93
N LEU A 6 -11.85 -22.24 7.95
CA LEU A 6 -11.57 -22.00 6.54
C LEU A 6 -11.54 -20.49 6.25
N LEU A 7 -12.53 -19.74 6.76
CA LEU A 7 -12.60 -18.28 6.61
C LEU A 7 -11.39 -17.59 7.26
N MET A 8 -10.93 -18.05 8.41
CA MET A 8 -9.72 -17.51 9.06
C MET A 8 -8.49 -17.68 8.18
N ILE A 9 -8.27 -18.87 7.63
CA ILE A 9 -7.10 -19.15 6.77
C ILE A 9 -7.18 -18.32 5.50
N VAL A 10 -8.32 -18.36 4.81
CA VAL A 10 -8.51 -17.63 3.55
C VAL A 10 -8.38 -16.12 3.78
N GLY A 11 -9.04 -15.58 4.80
CA GLY A 11 -8.95 -14.15 5.14
C GLY A 11 -7.52 -13.71 5.46
N SER A 12 -6.75 -14.56 6.14
CA SER A 12 -5.35 -14.28 6.46
C SER A 12 -4.48 -14.29 5.20
N LEU A 13 -4.69 -15.27 4.30
CA LEU A 13 -3.95 -15.34 3.04
C LEU A 13 -4.28 -14.19 2.07
N LEU A 14 -5.49 -13.63 2.12
CA LEU A 14 -5.85 -12.46 1.31
C LEU A 14 -4.98 -11.23 1.61
N LEU A 15 -4.41 -11.12 2.81
CA LEU A 15 -3.47 -10.05 3.15
C LEU A 15 -2.19 -10.09 2.29
N LEU A 16 -1.83 -11.25 1.72
CA LEU A 16 -0.71 -11.35 0.78
C LEU A 16 -0.96 -10.54 -0.51
N GLY A 17 -2.22 -10.19 -0.81
CA GLY A 17 -2.55 -9.30 -1.91
C GLY A 17 -1.89 -7.91 -1.80
N LEU A 18 -1.57 -7.46 -0.58
CA LEU A 18 -0.88 -6.18 -0.35
C LEU A 18 0.55 -6.12 -0.89
N PHE A 19 1.15 -7.28 -1.21
CA PHE A 19 2.47 -7.34 -1.86
C PHE A 19 2.41 -7.23 -3.39
N VAL A 20 1.21 -7.28 -3.96
CA VAL A 20 0.98 -7.24 -5.41
C VAL A 20 0.24 -5.97 -5.80
N PHE A 21 -0.79 -5.60 -5.05
CA PHE A 21 -1.64 -4.45 -5.33
C PHE A 21 -1.24 -3.24 -4.47
N PRO A 22 -1.49 -2.01 -4.94
CA PRO A 22 -1.33 -0.83 -4.11
C PRO A 22 -2.28 -0.90 -2.91
N LEU A 23 -1.78 -0.49 -1.74
CA LEU A 23 -2.58 -0.35 -0.53
C LEU A 23 -3.52 0.86 -0.64
N TRP A 24 -3.06 1.91 -1.30
CA TRP A 24 -3.79 3.17 -1.47
C TRP A 24 -3.37 3.87 -2.76
N ASN A 25 -4.23 4.74 -3.28
CA ASN A 25 -3.94 5.62 -4.40
C ASN A 25 -4.31 7.07 -4.04
N ILE A 26 -3.48 8.02 -4.43
CA ILE A 26 -3.77 9.45 -4.38
C ILE A 26 -3.84 9.97 -5.80
N THR A 27 -4.93 10.65 -6.14
CA THR A 27 -5.11 11.34 -7.42
C THR A 27 -5.29 12.84 -7.16
N LEU A 28 -4.54 13.68 -7.88
CA LEU A 28 -4.56 15.13 -7.79
C LEU A 28 -5.08 15.71 -9.11
N GLU A 29 -6.27 16.31 -9.03
CA GLU A 29 -6.92 16.97 -10.16
C GLU A 29 -6.73 18.48 -10.07
N ALA A 30 -6.26 19.10 -11.15
CA ALA A 30 -6.20 20.54 -11.26
C ALA A 30 -6.37 20.99 -12.72
N PRO A 31 -6.93 22.19 -12.99
CA PRO A 31 -7.15 22.68 -14.35
C PRO A 31 -5.88 22.74 -15.22
N GLN A 32 -4.71 22.80 -14.60
CA GLN A 32 -3.41 22.91 -15.27
C GLN A 32 -2.86 21.56 -15.77
N TYR A 33 -3.39 20.43 -15.26
CA TYR A 33 -2.97 19.09 -15.64
C TYR A 33 -4.09 18.39 -16.43
N PRO A 34 -3.93 18.20 -17.76
CA PRO A 34 -4.95 17.53 -18.58
C PRO A 34 -5.20 16.08 -18.17
N ILE A 35 -4.17 15.42 -17.64
CA ILE A 35 -4.23 14.10 -17.03
C ILE A 35 -3.96 14.31 -15.54
N PRO A 36 -4.84 13.84 -14.63
CA PRO A 36 -4.60 13.94 -13.20
C PRO A 36 -3.28 13.29 -12.79
N LEU A 37 -2.53 13.93 -11.89
CA LEU A 37 -1.31 13.36 -11.34
C LEU A 37 -1.68 12.30 -10.30
N GLY A 38 -1.03 11.14 -10.32
CA GLY A 38 -1.32 10.06 -9.39
C GLY A 38 -0.09 9.48 -8.70
N MET A 39 -0.30 8.96 -7.50
CA MET A 39 0.71 8.18 -6.78
C MET A 39 0.05 6.97 -6.11
N ASP A 40 0.56 5.80 -6.44
CA ASP A 40 0.22 4.54 -5.81
C ASP A 40 1.13 4.28 -4.61
N ILE A 41 0.52 3.95 -3.48
CA ILE A 41 1.22 3.64 -2.24
C ILE A 41 1.17 2.12 -2.06
N HIS A 42 2.28 1.47 -2.33
CA HIS A 42 2.46 0.05 -2.05
C HIS A 42 2.93 -0.13 -0.60
N ILE A 43 2.84 -1.37 -0.10
CA ILE A 43 3.24 -1.71 1.27
C ILE A 43 4.70 -1.34 1.60
N ASN A 44 5.56 -1.17 0.60
CA ASN A 44 6.99 -0.94 0.75
C ASN A 44 7.57 0.18 -0.12
N LYS A 45 6.76 0.88 -0.93
CA LYS A 45 7.24 1.92 -1.85
C LYS A 45 6.11 2.86 -2.27
N PHE A 46 6.50 4.03 -2.78
CA PHE A 46 5.66 4.84 -3.64
C PHE A 46 5.90 4.43 -5.10
N GLU A 47 4.87 4.53 -5.93
CA GLU A 47 4.91 4.23 -7.35
C GLU A 47 4.10 5.28 -8.12
N ASP A 48 4.61 5.66 -9.29
CA ASP A 48 3.96 6.57 -10.21
C ASP A 48 2.70 5.91 -10.79
N THR A 49 1.55 6.61 -10.79
CA THR A 49 0.37 6.13 -11.55
C THR A 49 0.59 6.34 -13.05
N HIS A 50 1.15 7.48 -13.45
CA HIS A 50 1.70 7.74 -14.77
C HIS A 50 3.15 8.20 -14.69
N GLU A 51 3.89 8.00 -15.78
CA GLU A 51 5.33 8.31 -15.85
C GLU A 51 5.64 9.74 -15.37
N PHE A 52 6.51 9.84 -14.36
CA PHE A 52 6.95 11.09 -13.74
C PHE A 52 5.92 11.83 -12.86
N ASP A 53 4.80 11.21 -12.50
CA ASP A 53 3.80 11.86 -11.65
C ASP A 53 4.38 12.33 -10.31
N ILE A 54 5.09 11.48 -9.55
CA ILE A 54 5.71 11.86 -8.26
C ILE A 54 6.69 13.02 -8.45
N LYS A 55 7.43 13.04 -9.57
CA LYS A 55 8.33 14.16 -9.90
C LYS A 55 7.55 15.46 -10.12
N ASN A 56 6.46 15.41 -10.87
CA ASN A 56 5.59 16.57 -11.13
C ASN A 56 4.90 17.05 -9.85
N ILE A 57 4.46 16.13 -8.98
CA ILE A 57 3.92 16.44 -7.66
C ILE A 57 4.98 17.12 -6.79
N ASN A 58 6.22 16.64 -6.78
CA ASN A 58 7.31 17.28 -6.04
C ASN A 58 7.64 18.69 -6.57
N LEU A 59 7.61 18.88 -7.90
CA LEU A 59 7.77 20.20 -8.50
C LEU A 59 6.65 21.15 -8.06
N MET A 60 5.40 20.68 -8.05
CA MET A 60 4.28 21.45 -7.52
C MET A 60 4.49 21.78 -6.03
N ASN A 61 4.86 20.79 -5.21
CA ASN A 61 5.13 20.96 -3.78
C ASN A 61 6.19 22.04 -3.54
N HIS A 62 7.25 22.07 -4.34
CA HIS A 62 8.26 23.14 -4.29
C HIS A 62 7.62 24.53 -4.39
N TYR A 63 6.73 24.73 -5.37
CA TYR A 63 6.12 26.03 -5.65
C TYR A 63 5.06 26.43 -4.62
N VAL A 64 4.38 25.47 -3.98
CA VAL A 64 3.40 25.74 -2.92
C VAL A 64 4.01 25.72 -1.50
N GLY A 65 5.31 25.50 -1.38
CA GLY A 65 6.02 25.46 -0.08
C GLY A 65 5.83 24.17 0.71
N MET A 66 5.38 23.10 0.07
CA MET A 66 5.24 21.76 0.65
C MET A 66 6.55 20.95 0.53
N GLN A 67 6.72 19.97 1.42
CA GLN A 67 7.88 19.07 1.36
C GLN A 67 7.81 18.12 0.16
N TYR A 68 8.97 17.65 -0.28
CA TYR A 68 9.03 16.57 -1.26
C TYR A 68 8.59 15.27 -0.64
N ILE A 69 7.89 14.47 -1.43
CA ILE A 69 7.57 13.09 -1.10
C ILE A 69 8.91 12.37 -0.91
N PRO A 70 9.16 11.79 0.28
CA PRO A 70 10.39 11.07 0.54
C PRO A 70 10.40 9.77 -0.27
N GLU A 71 11.58 9.30 -0.67
CA GLU A 71 11.71 8.02 -1.39
C GLU A 71 11.30 6.82 -0.51
N THR A 72 11.41 6.96 0.80
CA THR A 72 11.06 5.92 1.77
C THR A 72 10.57 6.52 3.07
N ILE A 73 9.68 5.80 3.74
CA ILE A 73 9.21 6.08 5.10
C ILE A 73 9.51 4.85 5.99
N PRO A 74 9.70 5.01 7.31
CA PRO A 74 9.98 3.89 8.22
C PRO A 74 8.96 2.76 8.10
N GLU A 75 7.70 3.10 7.84
CA GLU A 75 6.57 2.19 7.68
C GLU A 75 6.79 1.19 6.55
N PHE A 76 7.47 1.56 5.47
CA PHE A 76 7.78 0.64 4.36
C PHE A 76 8.66 -0.53 4.77
N LYS A 77 9.42 -0.39 5.86
CA LYS A 77 10.17 -1.49 6.46
C LYS A 77 9.33 -2.28 7.46
N ILE A 78 8.36 -1.64 8.11
CA ILE A 78 7.56 -2.25 9.19
C ILE A 78 6.36 -3.02 8.63
N PHE A 79 5.62 -2.45 7.67
CA PHE A 79 4.40 -3.03 7.13
C PHE A 79 4.59 -4.42 6.53
N PRO A 80 5.62 -4.70 5.71
CA PRO A 80 5.82 -6.06 5.18
C PRO A 80 5.96 -7.12 6.28
N TRP A 81 6.69 -6.79 7.35
CA TRP A 81 6.86 -7.69 8.50
C TRP A 81 5.57 -7.83 9.31
N ALA A 82 4.88 -6.72 9.59
CA ALA A 82 3.62 -6.74 10.32
C ALA A 82 2.58 -7.61 9.61
N VAL A 83 2.40 -7.41 8.30
CA VAL A 83 1.48 -8.21 7.49
C VAL A 83 1.92 -9.67 7.42
N GLY A 84 3.21 -9.94 7.23
CA GLY A 84 3.73 -11.31 7.24
C GLY A 84 3.44 -12.06 8.55
N ILE A 85 3.64 -11.39 9.69
CA ILE A 85 3.31 -11.95 11.01
C ILE A 85 1.80 -12.19 11.15
N MET A 86 0.96 -11.24 10.71
CA MET A 86 -0.49 -11.39 10.75
C MET A 86 -0.98 -12.58 9.91
N VAL A 87 -0.44 -12.76 8.71
CA VAL A 87 -0.73 -13.92 7.85
C VAL A 87 -0.37 -15.22 8.57
N ILE A 88 0.85 -15.32 9.11
CA ILE A 88 1.32 -16.52 9.81
C ILE A 88 0.43 -16.83 11.02
N LEU A 89 0.15 -15.84 11.87
CA LEU A 89 -0.68 -16.00 13.06
C LEU A 89 -2.10 -16.44 12.69
N GLY A 90 -2.71 -15.80 11.70
CA GLY A 90 -4.07 -16.14 11.28
C GLY A 90 -4.17 -17.54 10.68
N VAL A 91 -3.20 -17.96 9.85
CA VAL A 91 -3.13 -19.34 9.36
C VAL A 91 -2.94 -20.34 10.51
N LEU A 92 -2.03 -20.07 11.45
CA LEU A 92 -1.80 -20.93 12.62
C LEU A 92 -3.06 -21.07 13.48
N ILE A 93 -3.78 -19.98 13.73
CA ILE A 93 -5.05 -19.98 14.48
C ILE A 93 -6.12 -20.76 13.70
N GLY A 94 -6.24 -20.57 12.39
CA GLY A 94 -7.19 -21.30 11.56
C GLY A 94 -6.96 -22.81 11.57
N LEU A 95 -5.69 -23.25 11.62
CA LEU A 95 -5.32 -24.66 11.71
C LEU A 95 -5.56 -25.23 13.13
N LYS A 96 -5.03 -24.55 14.18
CA LYS A 96 -4.96 -25.05 15.56
C LYS A 96 -6.13 -24.66 16.47
N GLY A 97 -6.93 -23.66 16.12
CA GLY A 97 -8.11 -23.25 16.90
C GLY A 97 -9.13 -24.39 17.04
N ASN A 98 -10.08 -24.32 17.98
CA ASN A 98 -11.02 -25.43 18.24
C ASN A 98 -12.32 -25.33 17.43
#